data_AF-A0A2H0YRA0-F1
#
_entry.id   AF-A0A2H0YRA0-F1
#
_cell.length_a   1.000
_cell.length_b   1.000
_cell.length_c   1.000
_cell.angle_alpha   90.00
_cell.angle_beta   90.00
_cell.angle_gamma   90.00
#
_symmetry.space_group_name_H-M   'P 1'
#
loop_
_entity.id
_entity.type
_entity.pdbx_description
1 polymer ?
#
loop_
_entity_poly.entity_id
_entity_poly.type
_entity_poly.pdbx_seq_one_letter_code
_entity_poly.pdbx_strand_id
1 'polypeptide(L)'
;MIQALKISHHQKILILSGCLLLSVPLAFVVSRAPLLASATVFGLAAYILFVIKPFWGMVAMVFLLPFERIGAIDYVGITVRPSQVIALILIIAWLTGKVLKGRLAWQKQPILWPILFFLGVNAIGLTHAENMQRSIMVFAFTVFTLIIGLLIPQIIKTEAQAKIIFLALSITTLIV
;
A
#
# COMPACT_ATOMS: atom_id res chain seq x y z
N MET A 1 -7.60 -29.80 -7.18
CA MET A 1 -8.17 -29.98 -5.82
C MET A 1 -8.20 -28.62 -5.14
N ILE A 2 -9.36 -27.95 -5.09
CA ILE A 2 -9.50 -26.63 -4.47
C ILE A 2 -9.46 -26.84 -2.95
N GLN A 3 -8.31 -26.65 -2.32
CA GLN A 3 -8.23 -26.53 -0.86
C GLN A 3 -9.13 -25.35 -0.45
N ALA A 4 -10.27 -25.65 0.15
CA ALA A 4 -11.14 -24.63 0.73
C ALA A 4 -10.27 -23.76 1.66
N LEU A 5 -10.22 -22.46 1.39
CA LEU A 5 -9.52 -21.49 2.22
C LEU A 5 -10.03 -21.64 3.65
N LYS A 6 -9.22 -22.26 4.54
CA LYS A 6 -9.55 -22.39 5.95
C LYS A 6 -9.34 -21.02 6.61
N ILE A 7 -10.34 -20.15 6.47
CA ILE A 7 -10.35 -18.79 7.00
C ILE A 7 -10.52 -18.87 8.52
N SER A 8 -9.57 -18.29 9.28
CA SER A 8 -9.65 -18.26 10.74
C SER A 8 -10.78 -17.36 11.23
N HIS A 9 -11.28 -17.57 12.45
CA HIS A 9 -12.35 -16.74 13.02
C HIS A 9 -11.98 -15.24 13.02
N HIS A 10 -10.73 -14.91 13.36
CA HIS A 10 -10.23 -13.54 13.29
C HIS A 10 -10.24 -12.96 11.86
N GLN A 11 -9.93 -13.77 10.85
CA GLN A 11 -9.98 -13.32 9.45
C GLN A 11 -11.43 -13.05 9.00
N LYS A 12 -12.42 -13.82 9.49
CA LYS A 12 -13.83 -13.55 9.19
C LYS A 12 -14.29 -12.22 9.76
N ILE A 13 -13.95 -11.92 11.01
CA ILE A 13 -14.26 -10.62 11.65
C ILE A 13 -13.61 -9.46 10.87
N LEU A 14 -12.40 -9.67 10.36
CA LEU A 14 -11.64 -8.69 9.59
C LEU A 14 -12.28 -8.37 8.24
N ILE A 15 -12.73 -9.41 7.53
CA ILE A 15 -13.46 -9.24 6.27
C ILE A 15 -14.78 -8.51 6.56
N LEU A 16 -15.48 -8.87 7.63
CA LEU A 16 -16.74 -8.24 8.03
C LEU A 16 -16.58 -6.76 8.39
N SER A 17 -15.60 -6.40 9.22
CA SER A 17 -15.38 -4.99 9.62
C SER A 17 -14.89 -4.13 8.45
N GLY A 18 -14.02 -4.68 7.59
CA GLY A 18 -13.59 -4.01 6.37
C GLY A 18 -14.74 -3.79 5.39
N CYS A 19 -15.59 -4.80 5.17
CA CYS A 19 -16.80 -4.68 4.35
C CYS A 19 -17.76 -3.63 4.95
N LEU A 20 -17.94 -3.59 6.27
CA LEU A 20 -18.83 -2.64 6.94
C LEU A 20 -18.33 -1.19 6.79
N LEU A 21 -17.05 -0.95 7.09
CA LEU A 21 -16.43 0.38 6.94
C LEU A 21 -16.48 0.89 5.51
N LEU A 22 -16.33 0.00 4.52
CA LEU A 22 -16.36 0.37 3.10
C LEU A 22 -17.78 0.45 2.53
N SER A 23 -18.77 -0.23 3.11
CA SER A 23 -20.15 -0.23 2.60
C SER A 23 -20.84 1.13 2.63
N VAL A 24 -20.56 1.95 3.66
CA VAL A 24 -21.15 3.29 3.83
C VAL A 24 -20.71 4.28 2.75
N PRO A 25 -19.40 4.45 2.47
CA PRO A 25 -18.96 5.29 1.35
C PRO A 25 -19.36 4.69 -0.01
N LEU A 26 -19.41 3.36 -0.15
CA LEU A 26 -19.84 2.70 -1.40
C LEU A 26 -21.29 3.04 -1.74
N ALA A 27 -22.22 2.96 -0.77
CA ALA A 27 -23.63 3.27 -0.98
C ALA A 27 -23.84 4.73 -1.42
N PHE A 28 -23.08 5.67 -0.82
CA PHE A 28 -23.14 7.07 -1.18
C PHE A 28 -22.61 7.34 -2.59
N VAL A 29 -21.46 6.72 -2.95
CA VAL A 29 -20.78 6.94 -4.22
C VAL A 29 -21.49 6.27 -5.41
N VAL A 30 -22.06 5.07 -5.22
CA VAL A 30 -22.82 4.34 -6.26
C VAL A 30 -23.94 5.21 -6.85
N SER A 31 -24.60 6.01 -6.03
CA SER A 31 -25.72 6.86 -6.46
C SER A 31 -25.30 8.03 -7.36
N ARG A 32 -24.02 8.42 -7.36
CA ARG A 32 -23.52 9.64 -8.02
C ARG A 32 -22.50 9.35 -9.12
N ALA A 33 -21.74 8.25 -9.03
CA ALA A 33 -20.65 7.94 -9.95
C ALA A 33 -20.37 6.43 -10.03
N PRO A 34 -20.94 5.70 -11.02
CA PRO A 34 -20.81 4.24 -11.11
C PRO A 34 -19.36 3.78 -11.32
N LEU A 35 -18.50 4.60 -11.94
CA LEU A 35 -17.07 4.30 -12.07
C LEU A 35 -16.36 4.25 -10.72
N LEU A 36 -16.65 5.21 -9.82
CA LEU A 36 -16.07 5.23 -8.48
C LEU A 36 -16.57 4.06 -7.62
N ALA A 37 -17.82 3.61 -7.82
CA ALA A 37 -18.32 2.42 -7.18
C ALA A 37 -17.50 1.17 -7.56
N SER A 38 -17.22 1.00 -8.85
CA SER A 38 -16.41 -0.11 -9.33
C SER A 38 -15.00 -0.10 -8.73
N ALA A 39 -14.35 1.07 -8.70
CA ALA A 39 -13.04 1.26 -8.07
C ALA A 39 -13.06 0.90 -6.58
N THR A 40 -14.14 1.25 -5.86
CA THR A 40 -14.29 0.93 -4.44
C THR A 40 -14.43 -0.59 -4.21
N VAL A 41 -15.20 -1.28 -5.06
CA VAL A 41 -15.34 -2.74 -5.01
C VAL A 41 -14.00 -3.43 -5.27
N PHE A 42 -13.26 -3.01 -6.30
CA PHE A 42 -11.91 -3.52 -6.58
C PHE A 42 -10.94 -3.24 -5.44
N GLY A 43 -10.99 -2.04 -4.84
CA GLY A 43 -10.18 -1.67 -3.69
C GLY A 43 -10.46 -2.55 -2.47
N LEU A 44 -11.74 -2.84 -2.18
CA LEU A 44 -12.13 -3.75 -1.10
C LEU A 44 -11.66 -5.19 -1.37
N ALA A 45 -11.83 -5.67 -2.60
CA ALA A 45 -11.36 -7.00 -2.98
C ALA A 45 -9.83 -7.12 -2.84
N ALA A 46 -9.08 -6.10 -3.28
CA ALA A 46 -7.64 -6.01 -3.11
C ALA A 46 -7.25 -5.97 -1.62
N TYR A 47 -7.94 -5.16 -0.82
CA TYR A 47 -7.72 -5.07 0.63
C TYR A 47 -7.87 -6.45 1.31
N ILE A 48 -8.99 -7.13 1.07
CA ILE A 48 -9.24 -8.47 1.62
C ILE A 48 -8.14 -9.45 1.18
N LEU A 49 -7.79 -9.44 -0.11
CA LEU A 49 -6.73 -10.28 -0.63
C LEU A 49 -5.39 -10.01 0.05
N PHE A 50 -5.02 -8.74 0.26
CA PHE A 50 -3.73 -8.34 0.83
C PHE A 50 -3.65 -8.63 2.33
N VAL A 51 -4.77 -8.56 3.05
CA VAL A 51 -4.83 -9.01 4.45
C VAL A 51 -4.52 -10.51 4.56
N ILE A 52 -5.10 -11.32 3.66
CA ILE A 52 -4.92 -12.78 3.68
C ILE A 52 -3.54 -13.16 3.15
N LYS A 53 -3.08 -12.51 2.09
CA LYS A 53 -1.84 -12.78 1.36
C LYS A 53 -1.11 -11.47 1.00
N PRO A 54 -0.40 -10.83 1.95
CA PRO A 54 0.25 -9.54 1.73
C PRO A 54 1.33 -9.58 0.63
N PHE A 55 1.92 -10.75 0.38
CA PHE A 55 2.85 -10.96 -0.73
C PHE A 55 2.27 -10.56 -2.09
N TRP A 56 1.01 -10.89 -2.36
CA TRP A 56 0.37 -10.52 -3.63
C TRP A 56 0.13 -9.02 -3.78
N GLY A 57 -0.06 -8.30 -2.67
CA GLY A 57 -0.12 -6.84 -2.71
C GLY A 57 1.24 -6.21 -3.03
N MET A 58 2.34 -6.79 -2.53
CA MET A 58 3.69 -6.36 -2.93
C MET A 58 3.92 -6.61 -4.43
N VAL A 59 3.54 -7.78 -4.95
CA VAL A 59 3.63 -8.09 -6.39
C VAL A 59 2.82 -7.10 -7.22
N ALA A 60 1.56 -6.83 -6.84
CA ALA A 60 0.71 -5.87 -7.53
C ALA A 60 1.29 -4.45 -7.51
N MET A 61 1.87 -4.03 -6.38
CA MET A 61 2.51 -2.72 -6.27
C MET A 61 3.73 -2.62 -7.20
N VAL A 62 4.63 -3.61 -7.16
CA VAL A 62 5.83 -3.62 -8.01
C VAL A 62 5.48 -3.70 -9.49
N PHE A 63 4.47 -4.50 -9.84
CA PHE A 63 3.94 -4.57 -11.20
C PHE A 63 3.45 -3.20 -11.70
N LEU A 64 2.88 -2.37 -10.82
CA LEU A 64 2.36 -1.05 -11.19
C LEU A 64 3.41 0.05 -11.20
N LEU A 65 4.62 -0.17 -10.67
CA LEU A 65 5.67 0.85 -10.61
C LEU A 65 6.07 1.38 -12.00
N PRO A 66 6.27 0.56 -13.05
CA PRO A 66 6.65 1.09 -14.36
C PRO A 66 5.54 1.91 -15.02
N PHE A 67 4.28 1.62 -14.71
CA PHE A 67 3.12 2.34 -15.24
C PHE A 67 2.91 3.73 -14.64
N GLU A 68 3.77 4.17 -13.71
CA GLU A 68 3.69 5.50 -13.12
C GLU A 68 3.75 6.65 -14.14
N ARG A 69 4.31 6.42 -15.33
CA ARG A 69 4.38 7.43 -16.40
C ARG A 69 3.09 7.56 -17.21
N ILE A 70 2.24 6.53 -17.22
CA ILE A 70 1.08 6.46 -18.14
C ILE A 70 -0.24 6.75 -17.41
N GLY A 71 -0.31 6.49 -16.10
CA GLY A 71 -1.57 6.46 -15.35
C GLY A 71 -1.75 7.52 -14.27
N ALA A 72 -1.18 8.71 -14.41
CA ALA A 72 -1.36 9.79 -13.42
C ALA A 72 -2.70 10.51 -13.63
N ILE A 73 -3.51 10.61 -12.57
CA ILE A 73 -4.72 11.44 -12.56
C ILE A 73 -4.45 12.65 -11.68
N ASP A 74 -4.54 13.84 -12.27
CA ASP A 74 -4.45 15.10 -11.52
C ASP A 74 -5.83 15.53 -11.03
N TYR A 75 -6.01 15.61 -9.72
CA TYR A 75 -7.23 16.06 -9.07
C TYR A 75 -6.90 17.16 -8.06
N VAL A 76 -7.38 18.39 -8.30
CA VAL A 76 -7.20 19.55 -7.41
C VAL A 76 -5.72 19.80 -7.08
N GLY A 77 -4.83 19.69 -8.08
CA GLY A 77 -3.39 19.89 -7.92
C GLY A 77 -2.65 18.75 -7.22
N ILE A 78 -3.33 17.62 -6.96
CA ILE A 78 -2.73 16.40 -6.42
C ILE A 78 -2.71 15.34 -7.52
N THR A 79 -1.53 14.85 -7.83
CA THR A 79 -1.35 13.73 -8.76
C THR A 79 -1.51 12.41 -8.01
N VAL A 80 -2.61 11.70 -8.25
CA VAL A 80 -2.86 10.38 -7.68
C VAL A 80 -2.45 9.32 -8.69
N ARG A 81 -1.61 8.37 -8.26
CA ARG A 81 -1.14 7.26 -9.09
C ARG A 81 -1.70 5.91 -8.62
N PRO A 82 -2.01 4.98 -9.54
CA PRO A 82 -2.45 3.63 -9.19
C PRO A 82 -1.47 2.89 -8.25
N SER A 83 -0.17 3.06 -8.45
CA SER A 83 0.88 2.48 -7.59
C SER A 83 0.73 2.96 -6.14
N GLN A 84 0.48 4.26 -5.93
CA GLN A 84 0.28 4.86 -4.61
C GLN A 84 -0.98 4.33 -3.93
N VAL A 85 -2.08 4.18 -4.67
CA VAL A 85 -3.34 3.63 -4.15
C VAL A 85 -3.15 2.19 -3.68
N ILE A 86 -2.54 1.34 -4.51
CA ILE A 86 -2.27 -0.07 -4.16
C ILE A 86 -1.31 -0.19 -2.99
N ALA A 87 -0.26 0.63 -2.96
CA ALA A 87 0.68 0.72 -1.85
C ALA A 87 0.00 1.13 -0.53
N LEU A 88 -0.91 2.11 -0.57
CA LEU A 88 -1.68 2.52 0.61
C LEU A 88 -2.60 1.39 1.10
N ILE A 89 -3.33 0.72 0.19
CA ILE A 89 -4.16 -0.44 0.53
C ILE A 89 -3.31 -1.54 1.17
N LEU A 90 -2.12 -1.81 0.62
CA LEU A 90 -1.19 -2.80 1.16
C LEU A 90 -0.71 -2.44 2.57
N ILE A 91 -0.31 -1.18 2.81
CA ILE A 91 0.11 -0.70 4.14
C ILE A 91 -1.01 -0.94 5.15
N ILE A 92 -2.23 -0.48 4.84
CA ILE A 92 -3.38 -0.59 5.74
C ILE A 92 -3.71 -2.06 6.00
N ALA A 93 -3.78 -2.89 4.94
CA ALA A 93 -4.05 -4.32 5.03
C ALA A 93 -3.01 -5.07 5.87
N TRP A 94 -1.74 -4.76 5.69
CA TRP A 94 -0.66 -5.37 6.45
C TRP A 94 -0.71 -4.99 7.93
N LEU A 95 -0.92 -3.70 8.24
CA LEU A 95 -1.05 -3.19 9.61
C LEU A 95 -2.23 -3.84 10.33
N THR A 96 -3.42 -3.84 9.71
CA THR A 96 -4.61 -4.51 10.29
C THR A 96 -4.37 -5.99 10.52
N GLY A 97 -3.75 -6.68 9.56
CA GLY A 97 -3.37 -8.09 9.69
C GLY A 97 -2.39 -8.37 10.84
N LYS A 98 -1.52 -7.41 11.19
CA LYS A 98 -0.54 -7.53 12.29
C LYS A 98 -1.13 -7.21 13.66
N VAL A 99 -1.88 -6.11 13.79
CA VAL A 99 -2.61 -5.71 15.01
C VAL A 99 -3.49 -6.85 15.49
N LEU A 100 -4.29 -7.41 14.58
CA LEU A 100 -5.30 -8.42 14.94
C LEU A 100 -4.71 -9.79 15.29
N LYS A 101 -3.49 -10.08 14.82
CA LYS A 101 -2.74 -11.27 15.27
C LYS A 101 -2.09 -11.07 16.64
N GLY A 102 -2.22 -9.88 17.24
CA GLY A 102 -1.51 -9.50 18.47
C GLY A 102 0.01 -9.51 18.29
N ARG A 103 0.50 -9.44 17.04
CA ARG A 103 1.91 -9.63 16.69
C ARG A 103 2.43 -8.43 15.92
N LEU A 104 2.38 -7.25 16.55
CA LEU A 104 3.12 -6.07 16.09
C LEU A 104 4.64 -6.21 16.34
N ALA A 105 5.18 -7.38 16.06
CA ALA A 105 6.62 -7.58 15.99
C ALA A 105 7.07 -7.08 14.62
N TRP A 106 7.67 -5.89 14.63
CA TRP A 106 8.51 -5.41 13.54
C TRP A 106 9.84 -6.15 13.65
N GLN A 107 10.33 -6.72 12.55
CA GLN A 107 11.72 -7.17 12.53
C GLN A 107 12.61 -5.96 12.80
N LYS A 108 13.56 -6.08 13.73
CA LYS A 108 14.53 -5.01 14.00
C LYS A 108 15.35 -4.78 12.74
N GLN A 109 15.31 -3.54 12.25
CA GLN A 109 16.09 -3.15 11.07
C GLN A 109 17.20 -2.19 11.52
N PRO A 110 18.49 -2.51 11.24
CA PRO A 110 19.60 -1.67 11.66
C PRO A 110 19.54 -0.27 11.02
N ILE A 111 18.88 -0.16 9.87
CA ILE A 111 18.70 1.10 9.13
C ILE A 111 17.62 2.03 9.73
N LEU A 112 16.86 1.59 10.74
CA LEU A 112 15.78 2.40 11.31
C LEU A 112 16.29 3.71 11.90
N TRP A 113 17.40 3.68 12.64
CA TRP A 113 17.99 4.87 13.24
C TRP A 113 18.48 5.89 12.20
N PRO A 114 19.26 5.49 11.17
CA PRO A 114 19.59 6.36 10.05
C PRO A 114 18.37 6.98 9.36
N ILE A 115 17.29 6.20 9.18
CA ILE A 115 16.05 6.69 8.56
C ILE A 115 15.36 7.73 9.44
N LEU A 116 15.26 7.50 10.75
CA LEU A 116 14.68 8.47 11.68
C LEU A 116 15.50 9.75 11.75
N PHE A 117 16.83 9.64 11.75
CA PHE A 117 17.72 10.81 11.68
C PHE A 117 17.52 11.59 10.38
N PHE A 118 17.50 10.92 9.23
CA PHE A 118 17.23 11.53 7.93
C PHE A 118 15.87 12.24 7.91
N LEU A 119 14.81 11.60 8.41
CA LEU A 119 13.48 12.21 8.51
C LEU A 119 13.47 13.41 9.46
N GLY A 120 14.19 13.35 10.58
CA GLY A 120 14.33 14.46 11.52
C GLY A 120 14.98 15.68 10.87
N VAL A 121 16.08 15.49 10.13
CA VAL A 121 16.75 16.58 9.40
C VAL A 121 15.82 17.19 8.35
N ASN A 122 15.11 16.36 7.57
CA ASN A 122 14.15 16.86 6.58
C ASN A 122 12.99 17.63 7.24
N ALA A 123 12.50 17.16 8.40
CA ALA A 123 11.44 17.84 9.14
C ALA A 123 11.90 19.20 9.68
N ILE A 124 13.15 19.34 10.13
CA ILE A 124 13.73 20.64 10.50
C ILE A 124 13.86 21.53 9.25
N GLY A 125 14.26 20.97 8.11
CA GLY A 125 14.34 21.71 6.84
C GLY A 125 12.99 22.29 6.39
N LEU A 126 11.87 21.64 6.72
CA LEU A 126 10.53 22.15 6.41
C LEU A 126 10.27 23.53 7.02
N THR A 127 10.80 23.83 8.22
CA THR A 127 10.54 25.13 8.88
C THR A 127 11.19 26.32 8.17
N HIS A 128 12.17 26.06 7.30
CA HIS A 128 12.90 27.06 6.52
C HIS A 128 12.59 27.00 5.01
N ALA A 129 11.57 26.24 4.60
CA ALA A 129 11.26 26.05 3.19
C ALA A 129 10.63 27.31 2.58
N GLU A 130 11.22 27.83 1.50
CA GLU A 130 10.67 28.94 0.71
C GLU A 130 9.28 28.61 0.14
N ASN A 131 9.07 27.34 -0.25
CA ASN A 131 7.79 26.83 -0.72
C ASN A 131 7.29 25.71 0.21
N MET A 132 6.63 26.12 1.30
CA MET A 132 6.11 25.21 2.33
C MET A 132 5.20 24.11 1.74
N GLN A 133 4.27 24.47 0.85
CA GLN A 133 3.32 23.52 0.28
C GLN A 133 4.02 22.41 -0.50
N ARG A 134 4.96 22.76 -1.37
CA ARG A 134 5.73 21.78 -2.15
C ARG A 134 6.59 20.91 -1.26
N SER A 135 7.26 21.50 -0.26
CA SER A 135 8.15 20.76 0.63
C SER A 135 7.40 19.75 1.50
N ILE A 136 6.19 20.09 1.99
CA ILE A 136 5.34 19.14 2.71
C ILE A 136 4.96 17.94 1.82
N MET A 137 4.60 18.17 0.55
CA MET A 137 4.27 17.08 -0.38
C MET A 137 5.47 16.16 -0.62
N VAL A 138 6.66 16.72 -0.83
CA VAL A 138 7.90 15.95 -1.02
C VAL A 138 8.23 15.14 0.24
N PHE A 139 8.12 15.76 1.42
CA PHE A 139 8.36 15.08 2.69
C PHE A 139 7.36 13.93 2.91
N ALA A 140 6.07 14.16 2.69
CA ALA A 140 5.04 13.12 2.82
C ALA A 140 5.30 11.94 1.87
N PHE A 141 5.66 12.22 0.61
CA PHE A 141 6.01 11.18 -0.36
C PHE A 141 7.29 10.43 0.02
N THR A 142 8.26 11.12 0.62
CA THR A 142 9.50 10.52 1.14
C THR A 142 9.21 9.55 2.28
N VAL A 143 8.40 9.97 3.26
CA VAL A 143 7.94 9.10 4.36
C VAL A 143 7.18 7.90 3.82
N PHE A 144 6.26 8.12 2.88
CA PHE A 144 5.50 7.06 2.23
C PHE A 144 6.40 6.01 1.56
N THR A 145 7.37 6.47 0.76
CA THR A 145 8.33 5.59 0.06
C THR A 145 9.19 4.80 1.05
N LEU A 146 9.64 5.44 2.13
CA LEU A 146 10.38 4.77 3.21
C LEU A 146 9.54 3.69 3.89
N ILE A 147 8.27 3.96 4.21
CA ILE A 147 7.36 2.96 4.81
C ILE A 147 7.25 1.72 3.90
N ILE A 148 7.10 1.94 2.58
CA ILE A 148 7.08 0.85 1.61
C ILE A 148 8.40 0.08 1.61
N GLY A 149 9.54 0.77 1.57
CA GLY A 149 10.86 0.12 1.65
C GLY A 149 11.04 -0.72 2.92
N LEU A 150 10.58 -0.22 4.07
CA LEU A 150 10.61 -0.94 5.35
C LEU A 150 9.66 -2.15 5.38
N LEU A 151 8.58 -2.14 4.60
CA LEU A 151 7.62 -3.25 4.47
C LEU A 151 8.13 -4.41 3.63
N ILE A 152 9.00 -4.15 2.64
CA ILE A 152 9.57 -5.17 1.76
C ILE A 152 10.14 -6.37 2.55
N PRO A 153 11.12 -6.20 3.46
CA PRO A 153 11.69 -7.33 4.21
C PRO A 153 10.69 -7.98 5.19
N GLN A 154 9.61 -7.28 5.57
CA GLN A 154 8.58 -7.85 6.44
C GLN A 154 7.65 -8.82 5.69
N ILE A 155 7.48 -8.62 4.37
CA ILE A 155 6.58 -9.38 3.51
C ILE A 155 7.35 -10.45 2.73
N ILE A 156 8.51 -10.12 2.17
CA ILE A 156 9.37 -11.03 1.41
C ILE A 156 10.28 -11.76 2.39
N LYS A 157 10.07 -13.07 2.52
CA LYS A 157 10.82 -13.92 3.47
C LYS A 157 11.71 -14.95 2.79
N THR A 158 11.47 -15.24 1.52
CA THR A 158 12.20 -16.29 0.79
C THR A 158 12.78 -15.75 -0.51
N GLU A 159 13.86 -16.38 -0.97
CA GLU A 159 14.49 -16.05 -2.26
C GLU A 159 13.53 -16.25 -3.43
N ALA A 160 12.68 -17.29 -3.37
CA ALA A 160 11.65 -17.54 -4.38
C ALA A 160 10.66 -16.36 -4.50
N GLN A 161 10.26 -15.76 -3.37
CA GLN A 161 9.40 -14.57 -3.37
C GLN A 161 10.11 -13.35 -3.98
N ALA A 162 11.40 -13.16 -3.68
CA ALA A 162 12.20 -12.10 -4.27
C ALA A 162 12.32 -12.27 -5.80
N LYS A 163 12.55 -13.51 -6.29
CA LYS A 163 12.59 -13.82 -7.73
C LYS A 163 11.29 -13.47 -8.44
N ILE A 164 10.13 -13.80 -7.84
CA ILE A 164 8.83 -13.45 -8.42
C ILE A 164 8.65 -11.94 -8.52
N ILE A 165 9.04 -11.19 -7.49
CA ILE A 165 8.93 -9.73 -7.49
C ILE A 165 9.87 -9.11 -8.53
N PHE A 166 11.11 -9.60 -8.62
CA PHE A 166 12.05 -9.19 -9.66
C PHE A 166 11.52 -9.49 -11.06
N LEU A 167 10.92 -10.67 -11.27
CA LEU A 167 10.30 -11.04 -12.53
C LEU A 167 9.12 -10.12 -12.87
N ALA A 168 8.24 -9.84 -11.91
CA ALA A 168 7.12 -8.92 -12.09
C ALA A 168 7.60 -7.52 -12.49
N LEU A 169 8.65 -7.01 -11.84
CA LEU A 169 9.28 -5.75 -12.20
C LEU A 169 9.86 -5.82 -13.63
N SER A 170 10.66 -6.84 -13.93
CA SER A 170 11.34 -6.99 -15.22
C SER A 170 10.35 -7.06 -16.38
N ILE A 171 9.29 -7.87 -16.24
CA ILE A 171 8.24 -7.99 -17.26
C ILE A 171 7.55 -6.65 -17.48
N THR A 172 7.18 -5.95 -16.41
CA THR A 172 6.45 -4.69 -16.52
C THR A 172 7.29 -3.56 -17.06
N THR A 173 8.59 -3.53 -16.74
CA THR A 173 9.54 -2.58 -17.35
C THR A 173 9.81 -2.85 -18.83
N LEU A 174 9.57 -4.07 -19.33
CA LEU A 174 9.68 -4.37 -20.76
C LEU A 174 8.42 -4.02 -21.55
N ILE A 175 7.26 -3.98 -20.87
CA ILE A 175 5.96 -3.65 -21.47
C ILE A 175 5.81 -2.14 -21.68
N VAL A 176 6.39 -1.33 -20.78
CA VAL A 176 6.32 0.14 -20.77
C VAL A 176 7.52 0.73 -21.51
#